data_AF-A0A848L4P2-F1
#
_entry.id   AF-A0A848L4P2-F1
#
_cell.length_a   1.000
_cell.length_b   1.000
_cell.length_c   1.000
_cell.angle_alpha   90.00
_cell.angle_beta   90.00
_cell.angle_gamma   90.00
#
_symmetry.space_group_name_H-M   'P 1'
#
loop_
_entity.id
_entity.type
_entity.pdbx_description
1 polymer ?
#
loop_
_entity_poly.entity_id
_entity_poly.type
_entity_poly.pdbx_seq_one_letter_code
_entity_poly.pdbx_strand_id
1 'polypeptide(L)'
;MFEVWMLRRLSAPTAATLLLLCTPGCVKEISSDERLDRETQNLSVKDTPGAAELQKLNCDDTTDALGKARNVNRPETDRLVDYIELYSSLRKRTATFEEAMNRNPDLSYREGSQQIVNAKDTCVQQTADVRVEFETYIRELVEVPTVQEIKGGNTVTIARLDFNTLRQAIETLEPDDKEALLNRVANAEKKVAPASAPASEEPATSGKKRGSR
;
A
#
# COMPACT_ATOMS: atom_id res chain seq x y z
N MET A 1 0.41 39.62 -25.79
CA MET A 1 1.55 39.81 -26.70
C MET A 1 1.96 38.45 -27.21
N PHE A 2 1.61 38.17 -28.46
CA PHE A 2 2.03 36.99 -29.20
C PHE A 2 3.36 37.32 -29.87
N GLU A 3 4.41 36.54 -29.62
CA GLU A 3 5.57 36.51 -30.52
C GLU A 3 5.85 35.07 -30.93
N VAL A 4 5.27 34.78 -32.09
CA VAL A 4 5.64 33.70 -33.00
C VAL A 4 6.98 34.11 -33.63
N TRP A 5 8.03 33.31 -33.45
CA TRP A 5 9.26 33.48 -34.21
C TRP A 5 9.32 32.48 -35.38
N MET A 6 9.61 33.05 -36.54
CA MET A 6 9.47 32.46 -37.85
C MET A 6 10.53 31.41 -38.19
N LEU A 7 10.05 30.40 -38.89
CA LEU A 7 10.63 29.74 -40.07
C LEU A 7 11.87 30.40 -40.71
N ARG A 8 12.86 29.55 -41.00
CA ARG A 8 13.50 29.24 -42.32
C ARG A 8 15.01 29.17 -42.22
N ARG A 9 15.56 28.01 -42.59
CA ARG A 9 16.47 27.87 -43.74
C ARG A 9 16.53 26.40 -44.18
N LEU A 10 16.08 26.16 -45.41
CA LEU A 10 16.40 24.98 -46.19
C LEU A 10 17.86 25.08 -46.66
N SER A 11 18.62 24.00 -46.50
CA SER A 11 19.64 23.57 -47.48
C SER A 11 20.01 22.10 -47.23
N ALA A 12 19.40 21.20 -48.02
CA ALA A 12 20.08 20.01 -48.53
C ALA A 12 20.91 20.43 -49.76
N PRO A 13 21.79 19.61 -50.41
CA PRO A 13 22.09 18.19 -50.20
C PRO A 13 23.60 17.84 -50.25
N THR A 14 23.98 16.60 -49.92
CA THR A 14 25.06 15.77 -50.53
C THR A 14 25.20 14.52 -49.66
N ALA A 15 24.64 13.40 -50.09
CA ALA A 15 25.25 12.41 -50.98
C ALA A 15 26.20 11.44 -50.24
N ALA A 16 25.72 10.20 -50.17
CA ALA A 16 26.49 8.96 -50.28
C ALA A 16 27.55 8.67 -49.21
N THR A 17 27.12 7.99 -48.16
CA THR A 17 27.85 6.77 -47.74
C THR A 17 26.82 5.70 -47.38
N LEU A 18 26.34 5.02 -48.42
CA LEU A 18 25.78 3.67 -48.35
C LEU A 18 26.90 2.75 -47.88
N LEU A 19 27.12 2.70 -46.56
CA LEU A 19 27.94 1.67 -45.95
C LEU A 19 27.05 0.45 -45.74
N LEU A 20 27.19 -0.47 -46.69
CA LEU A 20 26.76 -1.86 -46.62
C LEU A 20 27.13 -2.45 -45.24
N LEU A 21 26.16 -2.55 -44.35
CA LEU A 21 26.16 -3.50 -43.24
C LEU A 21 25.25 -4.66 -43.62
N CYS A 22 25.63 -5.38 -44.68
CA CYS A 22 25.12 -6.73 -44.95
C CYS A 22 25.74 -7.68 -43.91
N THR A 23 25.13 -7.74 -42.73
CA THR A 23 25.19 -8.96 -41.92
C THR A 23 24.05 -9.87 -42.39
N PRO A 24 24.31 -11.13 -42.80
CA PRO A 24 23.25 -12.11 -43.02
C PRO A 24 22.83 -12.64 -41.65
N GLY A 25 22.30 -11.77 -40.80
CA GLY A 25 21.48 -12.17 -39.69
C GLY A 25 20.07 -12.26 -40.24
N CYS A 26 19.53 -13.47 -40.39
CA CYS A 26 18.09 -13.66 -40.53
C CYS A 26 17.42 -13.06 -39.29
N VAL A 27 17.15 -11.75 -39.30
CA VAL A 27 16.11 -11.18 -38.46
C VAL A 27 14.85 -11.84 -38.99
N LYS A 28 14.41 -12.85 -38.25
CA LYS A 28 13.10 -13.46 -38.45
C LYS A 28 12.14 -12.33 -38.17
N GLU A 29 11.78 -11.58 -39.22
CA GLU A 29 10.69 -10.61 -39.22
C GLU A 29 9.50 -11.39 -38.68
N ILE A 30 9.23 -11.20 -37.38
CA ILE A 30 8.05 -11.77 -36.77
C ILE A 30 6.92 -11.10 -37.54
N SER A 31 6.21 -11.90 -38.34
CA SER A 31 5.07 -11.45 -39.13
C SER A 31 4.18 -10.58 -38.24
N SER A 32 3.52 -9.56 -38.80
CA SER A 32 2.55 -8.77 -38.04
C SER A 32 1.56 -9.66 -37.30
N ASP A 33 1.16 -10.77 -37.91
CA ASP A 33 0.32 -11.80 -37.30
C ASP A 33 1.02 -12.55 -36.16
N GLU A 34 2.30 -12.90 -36.29
CA GLU A 34 3.05 -13.60 -35.25
C GLU A 34 3.42 -12.67 -34.06
N ARG A 35 3.50 -11.35 -34.29
CA ARG A 35 3.57 -10.34 -33.22
C ARG A 35 2.20 -10.18 -32.55
N LEU A 36 1.12 -10.16 -33.33
CA LEU A 36 -0.24 -10.10 -32.81
C LEU A 36 -0.59 -11.36 -32.00
N ASP A 37 -0.21 -12.54 -32.47
CA ASP A 37 -0.41 -13.82 -31.79
C ASP A 37 0.40 -13.91 -30.50
N ARG A 38 1.62 -13.35 -30.49
CA ARG A 38 2.46 -13.31 -29.29
C ARG A 38 1.98 -12.27 -28.27
N GLU A 39 1.43 -11.14 -28.73
CA GLU A 39 0.78 -10.15 -27.86
C GLU A 39 -0.58 -10.64 -27.35
N THR A 40 -1.33 -11.42 -28.13
CA THR A 40 -2.63 -11.99 -27.73
C THR A 40 -2.52 -13.28 -26.92
N GLN A 41 -1.46 -14.08 -27.08
CA GLN A 41 -1.19 -15.23 -26.19
C GLN A 41 -0.95 -14.81 -24.74
N ASN A 42 -0.37 -13.63 -24.51
CA ASN A 42 -0.20 -13.06 -23.17
C ASN A 42 -1.51 -12.46 -22.61
N LEU A 43 -2.55 -12.34 -23.44
CA LEU A 43 -3.89 -11.89 -23.06
C LEU A 43 -4.84 -13.08 -22.89
N SER A 44 -4.36 -14.24 -22.43
CA SER A 44 -5.21 -15.43 -22.25
C SER A 44 -6.41 -15.11 -21.35
N VAL A 45 -7.55 -14.85 -21.98
CA VAL A 45 -8.89 -14.73 -21.39
C VAL A 45 -9.27 -15.99 -20.59
N LYS A 46 -8.56 -17.10 -20.84
CA LYS A 46 -8.80 -18.40 -20.24
C LYS A 46 -8.47 -18.46 -18.75
N ASP A 47 -7.57 -17.60 -18.27
CA ASP A 47 -7.15 -17.56 -16.86
C ASP A 47 -7.86 -16.46 -16.06
N THR A 48 -8.72 -15.65 -16.70
CA THR A 48 -9.54 -14.68 -15.96
C THR A 48 -10.81 -15.29 -15.39
N PRO A 49 -11.25 -14.84 -14.21
CA PRO A 49 -12.49 -15.27 -13.63
C PRO A 49 -13.67 -14.99 -14.58
N GLY A 50 -14.46 -16.03 -14.85
CA GLY A 50 -15.68 -15.89 -15.62
C GLY A 50 -16.82 -15.23 -14.83
N ALA A 51 -17.91 -14.89 -15.50
CA ALA A 51 -19.10 -14.27 -14.88
C ALA A 51 -19.60 -15.02 -13.63
N ALA A 52 -19.63 -16.35 -13.67
CA ALA A 52 -20.09 -17.19 -12.55
C ALA A 52 -19.14 -17.17 -11.33
N GLU A 53 -17.86 -16.86 -11.52
CA GLU A 53 -16.90 -16.71 -10.43
C GLU A 53 -16.97 -15.31 -9.82
N LEU A 54 -17.11 -14.29 -10.67
CA LEU A 54 -17.32 -12.90 -10.24
C LEU A 54 -18.61 -12.74 -9.43
N GLN A 55 -19.68 -13.46 -9.79
CA GLN A 55 -20.93 -13.47 -9.02
C GLN A 55 -20.79 -14.01 -7.59
N LYS A 56 -19.73 -14.79 -7.29
CA LYS A 56 -19.47 -15.29 -5.93
C LYS A 56 -18.66 -14.31 -5.10
N LEU A 57 -18.03 -13.32 -5.71
CA LEU A 57 -17.31 -12.27 -5.00
C LEU A 57 -18.31 -11.21 -4.54
N ASN A 58 -18.54 -11.14 -3.24
CA ASN A 58 -19.30 -10.06 -2.63
C ASN A 58 -18.39 -9.19 -1.76
N CYS A 59 -18.67 -7.89 -1.69
CA CYS A 59 -18.05 -6.92 -0.79
C CYS A 59 -19.02 -6.34 0.26
N ASP A 60 -20.27 -6.83 0.34
CA ASP A 60 -21.23 -6.41 1.36
C ASP A 60 -20.92 -6.94 2.77
N ASP A 61 -20.16 -8.04 2.86
CA ASP A 61 -19.88 -8.74 4.13
C ASP A 61 -18.78 -8.06 4.97
N THR A 62 -18.59 -6.75 4.82
CA THR A 62 -17.56 -5.96 5.54
C THR A 62 -17.99 -5.61 6.96
N THR A 63 -19.29 -5.67 7.26
CA THR A 63 -19.87 -5.21 8.54
C THR A 63 -19.26 -5.92 9.75
N ASP A 64 -19.13 -7.25 9.71
CA ASP A 64 -18.59 -8.02 10.83
C ASP A 64 -17.10 -7.75 11.05
N ALA A 65 -16.33 -7.64 9.96
CA ALA A 65 -14.91 -7.32 10.01
C ALA A 65 -14.68 -5.89 10.55
N LEU A 66 -15.48 -4.92 10.09
CA LEU A 66 -15.48 -3.56 10.63
C LEU A 66 -15.90 -3.52 12.10
N GLY A 67 -16.90 -4.31 12.49
CA GLY A 67 -17.33 -4.43 13.88
C GLY A 67 -16.20 -4.89 14.81
N LYS A 68 -15.38 -5.83 14.36
CA LYS A 68 -14.18 -6.28 15.09
C LYS A 68 -13.10 -5.20 15.15
N ALA A 69 -12.82 -4.54 14.03
CA ALA A 69 -11.81 -3.49 13.92
C ALA A 69 -12.16 -2.24 14.75
N ARG A 70 -13.46 -1.91 14.86
CA ARG A 70 -13.98 -0.78 15.65
C ARG A 70 -14.14 -1.07 17.14
N ASN A 71 -13.99 -2.33 17.57
CA ASN A 71 -14.22 -2.71 18.97
C ASN A 71 -13.13 -2.13 19.89
N VAL A 72 -13.42 -1.01 20.54
CA VAL A 72 -12.51 -0.29 21.44
C VAL A 72 -12.01 -1.09 22.64
N ASN A 73 -12.68 -2.19 22.99
CA ASN A 73 -12.27 -3.05 24.09
C ASN A 73 -11.15 -4.02 23.69
N ARG A 74 -10.80 -4.08 22.40
CA ARG A 74 -9.70 -4.91 21.90
C ARG A 74 -8.38 -4.14 21.84
N PRO A 75 -7.23 -4.83 21.96
CA PRO A 75 -5.93 -4.22 21.75
C PRO A 75 -5.85 -3.48 20.41
N GLU A 76 -5.23 -2.31 20.41
CA GLU A 76 -5.14 -1.47 19.21
C GLU A 76 -4.35 -2.15 18.08
N THR A 77 -3.31 -2.92 18.42
CA THR A 77 -2.57 -3.74 17.44
C THR A 77 -3.51 -4.69 16.71
N ASP A 78 -4.34 -5.43 17.42
CA ASP A 78 -5.29 -6.38 16.83
C ASP A 78 -6.30 -5.68 15.92
N ARG A 79 -6.85 -4.56 16.39
CA ARG A 79 -7.81 -3.75 15.62
C ARG A 79 -7.18 -3.24 14.32
N LEU A 80 -5.91 -2.83 14.39
CA LEU A 80 -5.16 -2.37 13.23
C LEU A 80 -4.90 -3.50 12.23
N VAL A 81 -4.59 -4.71 12.71
CA VAL A 81 -4.46 -5.91 11.87
C VAL A 81 -5.76 -6.21 11.14
N ASP A 82 -6.91 -6.16 11.83
CA ASP A 82 -8.22 -6.39 11.20
C ASP A 82 -8.48 -5.37 10.08
N TYR A 83 -8.11 -4.10 10.27
CA TYR A 83 -8.20 -3.07 9.22
C TYR A 83 -7.29 -3.40 8.01
N ILE A 84 -6.04 -3.83 8.25
CA ILE A 84 -5.10 -4.24 7.19
C ILE A 84 -5.70 -5.38 6.36
N GLU A 85 -6.20 -6.42 7.04
CA GLU A 85 -6.76 -7.61 6.39
C GLU A 85 -8.01 -7.26 5.59
N LEU A 86 -8.92 -6.48 6.18
CA LEU A 86 -10.15 -6.04 5.52
C LEU A 86 -9.85 -5.21 4.27
N TYR A 87 -9.01 -4.18 4.41
CA TYR A 87 -8.68 -3.28 3.32
C TYR A 87 -7.95 -4.01 2.18
N SER A 88 -6.96 -4.86 2.51
CA SER A 88 -6.24 -5.63 1.50
C SER A 88 -7.14 -6.64 0.77
N SER A 89 -8.08 -7.27 1.49
CA SER A 89 -9.08 -8.17 0.91
C SER A 89 -10.04 -7.44 -0.04
N LEU A 90 -10.51 -6.26 0.35
CA LEU A 90 -11.35 -5.41 -0.52
C LEU A 90 -10.59 -4.97 -1.78
N ARG A 91 -9.37 -4.47 -1.62
CA ARG A 91 -8.53 -4.03 -2.75
C ARG A 91 -8.26 -5.18 -3.74
N LYS A 92 -8.01 -6.39 -3.24
CA LYS A 92 -7.84 -7.59 -4.08
C LYS A 92 -9.12 -7.92 -4.85
N ARG A 93 -10.29 -7.93 -4.18
CA ARG A 93 -11.58 -8.18 -4.85
C ARG A 93 -11.87 -7.14 -5.94
N THR A 94 -11.68 -5.87 -5.64
CA THR A 94 -11.85 -4.77 -6.62
C THR A 94 -10.92 -4.94 -7.82
N ALA A 95 -9.63 -5.24 -7.59
CA ALA A 95 -8.68 -5.51 -8.67
C ALA A 95 -9.09 -6.72 -9.53
N THR A 96 -9.62 -7.78 -8.93
CA THR A 96 -10.14 -8.95 -9.67
C THR A 96 -11.30 -8.58 -10.58
N PHE A 97 -12.25 -7.75 -10.12
CA PHE A 97 -13.34 -7.25 -10.97
C PHE A 97 -12.81 -6.40 -12.12
N GLU A 98 -11.90 -5.47 -11.85
CA GLU A 98 -11.31 -4.59 -12.86
C GLU A 98 -10.53 -5.38 -13.91
N GLU A 99 -9.69 -6.33 -13.50
CA GLU A 99 -8.92 -7.18 -14.40
C GLU A 99 -9.84 -8.04 -15.28
N ALA A 100 -10.86 -8.66 -14.70
CA ALA A 100 -11.81 -9.48 -15.44
C ALA A 100 -12.61 -8.65 -16.47
N MET A 101 -13.07 -7.45 -16.11
CA MET A 101 -13.79 -6.57 -17.02
C MET A 101 -12.90 -5.96 -18.10
N ASN A 102 -11.64 -5.64 -17.78
CA ASN A 102 -10.67 -5.13 -18.76
C ASN A 102 -10.33 -6.18 -19.82
N ARG A 103 -10.21 -7.45 -19.42
CA ARG A 103 -9.94 -8.56 -20.34
C ARG A 103 -11.20 -9.04 -21.08
N ASN A 104 -12.38 -8.87 -20.50
CA ASN A 104 -13.66 -9.25 -21.09
C ASN A 104 -14.69 -8.11 -20.97
N PRO A 105 -14.66 -7.10 -21.85
CA PRO A 105 -15.57 -5.95 -21.80
C PRO A 105 -17.05 -6.37 -21.93
N ASP A 106 -17.32 -7.49 -22.61
CA ASP A 106 -18.63 -8.14 -22.73
C ASP A 106 -19.31 -8.41 -21.38
N LEU A 107 -18.54 -8.61 -20.30
CA LEU A 107 -19.08 -8.83 -18.96
C LEU A 107 -19.95 -7.65 -18.48
N SER A 108 -19.77 -6.47 -19.06
CA SER A 108 -20.56 -5.28 -18.76
C SER A 108 -21.91 -5.24 -19.50
N TYR A 109 -22.05 -5.99 -20.59
CA TYR A 109 -23.17 -5.85 -21.54
C TYR A 109 -24.03 -7.11 -21.72
N ARG A 110 -23.63 -8.25 -21.13
CA ARG A 110 -24.40 -9.50 -21.19
C ARG A 110 -25.61 -9.51 -20.25
N GLU A 111 -26.58 -10.38 -20.52
CA GLU A 111 -27.69 -10.61 -19.59
C GLU A 111 -27.15 -11.07 -18.21
N GLY A 112 -27.55 -10.39 -17.15
CA GLY A 112 -27.00 -10.57 -15.80
C GLY A 112 -25.74 -9.74 -15.48
N SER A 113 -25.21 -8.96 -16.43
CA SER A 113 -24.05 -8.08 -16.21
C SER A 113 -24.29 -7.04 -15.12
N GLN A 114 -25.53 -6.56 -14.99
CA GLN A 114 -25.88 -5.55 -14.00
C GLN A 114 -25.52 -6.00 -12.57
N GLN A 115 -25.63 -7.29 -12.26
CA GLN A 115 -25.24 -7.81 -10.95
C GLN A 115 -23.72 -7.72 -10.74
N ILE A 116 -22.92 -8.00 -11.77
CA ILE A 116 -21.46 -7.92 -11.73
C ILE A 116 -21.00 -6.46 -11.63
N VAL A 117 -21.61 -5.56 -12.40
CA VAL A 117 -21.32 -4.12 -12.36
C VAL A 117 -21.68 -3.56 -10.99
N ASN A 118 -22.88 -3.85 -10.48
CA ASN A 118 -23.30 -3.42 -9.15
C ASN A 118 -22.39 -3.97 -8.06
N ALA A 119 -22.00 -5.25 -8.12
CA ALA A 119 -21.09 -5.85 -7.15
C ALA A 119 -19.71 -5.16 -7.17
N LYS A 120 -19.18 -4.85 -8.36
CA LYS A 120 -17.95 -4.07 -8.50
C LYS A 120 -18.11 -2.68 -7.88
N ASP A 121 -19.18 -1.96 -8.20
CA ASP A 121 -19.42 -0.61 -7.68
C ASP A 121 -19.53 -0.61 -6.16
N THR A 122 -20.20 -1.61 -5.59
CA THR A 122 -20.23 -1.81 -4.13
C THR A 122 -18.85 -2.10 -3.56
N CYS A 123 -18.05 -2.96 -4.20
CA CYS A 123 -16.66 -3.19 -3.78
C CYS A 123 -15.82 -1.90 -3.79
N VAL A 124 -15.96 -1.07 -4.83
CA VAL A 124 -15.27 0.22 -4.94
C VAL A 124 -15.70 1.15 -3.82
N GLN A 125 -17.01 1.28 -3.58
CA GLN A 125 -17.55 2.12 -2.52
C GLN A 125 -17.09 1.66 -1.14
N GLN A 126 -17.25 0.37 -0.83
CA GLN A 126 -16.80 -0.22 0.45
C GLN A 126 -15.29 -0.07 0.64
N THR A 127 -14.49 -0.23 -0.42
CA THR A 127 -13.04 0.01 -0.35
C THR A 127 -12.74 1.47 0.01
N ALA A 128 -13.46 2.42 -0.58
CA ALA A 128 -13.28 3.85 -0.30
C ALA A 128 -13.69 4.21 1.13
N ASP A 129 -14.84 3.71 1.61
CA ASP A 129 -15.33 3.94 2.96
C ASP A 129 -14.35 3.38 4.00
N VAL A 130 -13.90 2.12 3.82
CA VAL A 130 -12.90 1.49 4.70
C VAL A 130 -11.57 2.22 4.64
N ARG A 131 -11.15 2.72 3.45
CA ARG A 131 -9.90 3.49 3.31
C ARG A 131 -9.90 4.72 4.20
N VAL A 132 -10.98 5.50 4.19
CA VAL A 132 -11.09 6.74 4.96
C VAL A 132 -11.02 6.45 6.46
N GLU A 133 -11.75 5.45 6.94
CA GLU A 133 -11.71 5.06 8.35
C GLU A 133 -10.34 4.52 8.77
N PHE A 134 -9.75 3.65 7.94
CA PHE A 134 -8.44 3.07 8.20
C PHE A 134 -7.36 4.16 8.24
N GLU A 135 -7.40 5.11 7.31
CA GLU A 135 -6.49 6.27 7.30
C GLU A 135 -6.64 7.13 8.54
N THR A 136 -7.89 7.45 8.91
CA THR A 136 -8.18 8.24 10.11
C THR A 136 -7.58 7.56 11.34
N TYR A 137 -7.80 6.24 11.47
CA TYR A 137 -7.26 5.47 12.58
C TYR A 137 -5.73 5.43 12.60
N ILE A 138 -5.07 5.23 11.46
CA ILE A 138 -3.59 5.29 11.37
C ILE A 138 -3.09 6.67 11.83
N ARG A 139 -3.72 7.75 11.36
CA ARG A 139 -3.29 9.12 11.70
C ARG A 139 -3.41 9.38 13.21
N GLU A 140 -4.49 8.94 13.84
CA GLU A 140 -4.67 9.02 15.31
C GLU A 140 -3.58 8.24 16.07
N LEU A 141 -3.22 7.05 15.58
CA LEU A 141 -2.17 6.22 16.21
C LEU A 141 -0.77 6.84 16.04
N VAL A 142 -0.48 7.43 14.88
CA VAL A 142 0.81 8.10 14.61
C VAL A 142 0.95 9.41 15.39
N GLU A 143 -0.16 10.09 15.72
CA GLU A 143 -0.14 11.31 16.53
C GLU A 143 0.29 11.04 17.98
N VAL A 144 -0.22 9.96 18.58
CA VAL A 144 0.14 9.54 19.94
C VAL A 144 0.62 8.09 19.94
N PRO A 145 1.86 7.82 19.49
CA PRO A 145 2.37 6.46 19.30
C PRO A 145 3.02 5.86 20.56
N THR A 146 3.19 6.65 21.62
CA THR A 146 3.87 6.25 22.87
C THR A 146 3.07 6.67 24.09
N VAL A 147 3.14 5.87 25.16
CA VAL A 147 2.49 6.14 26.45
C VAL A 147 3.55 6.15 27.55
N GLN A 148 3.39 7.02 28.55
CA GLN A 148 4.23 7.00 29.75
C GLN A 148 3.61 6.09 30.80
N GLU A 149 4.32 5.04 31.19
CA GLU A 149 3.92 4.15 32.28
C GLU A 149 4.86 4.33 33.48
N ILE A 150 4.31 4.27 34.70
CA ILE A 150 5.13 4.28 35.91
C ILE A 150 5.54 2.84 36.23
N LYS A 151 6.83 2.52 36.07
CA LYS A 151 7.41 1.23 36.43
C LYS A 151 8.43 1.44 37.54
N GLY A 152 8.18 0.84 38.70
CA GLY A 152 9.11 0.92 39.84
C GLY A 152 9.35 2.34 40.38
N GLY A 153 8.36 3.25 40.28
CA GLY A 153 8.48 4.63 40.75
C GLY A 153 9.07 5.62 39.74
N ASN A 154 9.52 5.16 38.57
CA ASN A 154 10.01 6.00 37.48
C ASN A 154 9.04 5.98 36.28
N THR A 155 8.92 7.10 35.57
CA THR A 155 8.17 7.20 34.31
C THR A 155 9.00 6.62 33.16
N VAL A 156 8.47 5.61 32.49
CA VAL A 156 9.07 4.94 31.33
C VAL A 156 8.17 5.13 30.12
N THR A 157 8.71 5.68 29.05
CA THR A 157 8.01 5.80 27.76
C THR A 157 8.01 4.45 27.06
N ILE A 158 6.84 3.87 26.88
CA ILE A 158 6.61 2.62 26.13
C ILE A 158 5.85 2.90 24.84
N ALA A 159 5.88 1.94 23.91
CA ALA A 159 5.06 1.99 22.71
C ALA A 159 3.58 1.78 23.07
N ARG A 160 2.68 2.56 22.44
CA ARG A 160 1.23 2.39 22.58
C ARG A 160 0.75 1.10 21.90
N LEU A 161 1.35 0.80 20.75
CA LEU A 161 1.08 -0.40 19.95
C LEU A 161 2.38 -0.89 19.28
N ASP A 162 2.30 -2.01 18.58
CA ASP A 162 3.43 -2.53 17.83
C ASP A 162 3.80 -1.63 16.63
N PHE A 163 5.03 -1.09 16.63
CA PHE A 163 5.49 -0.20 15.56
C PHE A 163 5.59 -0.89 14.20
N ASN A 164 5.83 -2.19 14.14
CA ASN A 164 5.90 -2.91 12.86
C ASN A 164 4.53 -3.04 12.21
N THR A 165 3.50 -3.32 13.01
CA THR A 165 2.10 -3.33 12.57
C THR A 165 1.70 -1.94 12.09
N LEU A 166 2.13 -0.86 12.77
CA LEU A 166 1.87 0.51 12.31
C LEU A 166 2.54 0.82 10.96
N ARG A 167 3.79 0.38 10.75
CA ARG A 167 4.47 0.50 9.45
C ARG A 167 3.73 -0.27 8.37
N GLN A 168 3.37 -1.52 8.64
CA GLN A 168 2.63 -2.37 7.71
C GLN A 168 1.28 -1.74 7.33
N ALA A 169 0.59 -1.14 8.30
CA ALA A 169 -0.66 -0.42 8.04
C ALA A 169 -0.45 0.76 7.07
N ILE A 170 0.56 1.59 7.33
CA ILE A 170 0.92 2.74 6.47
C ILE A 170 1.32 2.27 5.07
N GLU A 171 2.10 1.19 4.98
CA GLU A 171 2.51 0.61 3.69
C GLU A 171 1.35 -0.02 2.93
N THR A 172 0.38 -0.60 3.62
CA THR A 172 -0.80 -1.23 3.00
C THR A 172 -1.79 -0.19 2.51
N LEU A 173 -1.99 0.89 3.26
CA LEU A 173 -2.91 1.98 2.91
C LEU A 173 -2.35 2.88 1.79
N GLU A 174 -1.03 3.05 1.74
CA GLU A 174 -0.33 3.94 0.79
C GLU A 174 -0.91 5.37 0.77
N PRO A 175 -0.97 6.09 1.92
CA PRO A 175 -1.45 7.46 1.95
C PRO A 175 -0.47 8.40 1.24
N ASP A 176 -0.96 9.57 0.80
CA ASP A 176 -0.16 10.52 0.02
C ASP A 176 1.08 11.03 0.79
N ASP A 177 0.98 11.13 2.12
CA ASP A 177 2.06 11.52 3.03
C ASP A 177 2.75 10.32 3.71
N LYS A 178 2.74 9.14 3.07
CA LYS A 178 3.35 7.89 3.57
C LYS A 178 4.73 8.07 4.19
N GLU A 179 5.65 8.73 3.50
CA GLU A 179 7.02 8.93 3.98
C GLU A 179 7.06 9.77 5.27
N ALA A 180 6.19 10.78 5.37
CA ALA A 180 6.09 11.62 6.56
C ALA A 180 5.56 10.81 7.76
N LEU A 181 4.56 9.95 7.55
CA LEU A 181 4.04 9.06 8.59
C LEU A 181 5.08 8.04 9.04
N LEU A 182 5.78 7.37 8.12
CA LEU A 182 6.85 6.42 8.46
C LEU A 182 7.99 7.08 9.23
N ASN A 183 8.37 8.31 8.87
CA ASN A 183 9.36 9.08 9.61
C ASN A 183 8.92 9.41 11.05
N ARG A 184 7.64 9.74 11.26
CA ARG A 184 7.09 9.96 12.62
C ARG A 184 7.16 8.68 13.45
N VAL A 185 6.78 7.54 12.87
CA VAL A 185 6.86 6.23 13.52
C VAL A 185 8.31 5.90 13.91
N ALA A 186 9.26 6.08 12.99
CA ALA A 186 10.69 5.85 13.26
C ALA A 186 11.24 6.79 14.36
N ASN A 187 10.78 8.04 14.41
CA ASN A 187 11.18 8.98 15.46
C ASN A 187 10.55 8.65 16.82
N ALA A 188 9.33 8.10 16.84
CA ALA A 188 8.67 7.64 18.06
C ALA A 188 9.35 6.40 18.64
N GLU A 189 9.70 5.43 17.79
CA GLU A 189 10.39 4.21 18.21
C GLU A 189 11.72 4.50 18.92
N LYS A 190 12.49 5.49 18.41
CA LYS A 190 13.74 5.95 19.06
C LYS A 190 13.55 6.53 20.47
N LYS A 191 12.33 6.98 20.81
CA LYS A 191 12.00 7.56 22.13
C LYS A 191 11.52 6.52 23.12
N VAL A 192 11.19 5.32 22.66
CA VAL A 192 10.77 4.21 23.54
C VAL A 192 12.01 3.65 24.21
N ALA A 193 11.98 3.57 25.54
CA ALA A 193 13.08 2.99 26.29
C ALA A 193 13.24 1.51 25.88
N PRO A 194 14.48 1.02 25.65
CA PRO A 194 14.67 -0.40 25.42
C PRO A 194 14.11 -1.16 26.62
N ALA A 195 13.21 -2.11 26.35
CA ALA A 195 12.57 -2.93 27.36
C ALA A 195 13.56 -3.97 27.94
N SER A 196 14.66 -3.52 28.55
CA SER A 196 15.47 -4.23 29.55
C SER A 196 16.77 -3.48 29.88
N ALA A 197 16.83 -2.94 31.10
CA ALA A 197 17.91 -3.23 32.03
C ALA A 197 17.36 -3.04 33.45
N PRO A 198 17.49 -4.01 34.37
CA PRO A 198 17.27 -3.73 35.78
C PRO A 198 18.39 -2.77 36.19
N ALA A 199 18.05 -1.52 36.50
CA ALA A 199 19.01 -0.62 37.11
C ALA A 199 19.29 -1.18 38.50
N SER A 200 20.44 -1.84 38.62
CA SER A 200 21.05 -2.29 39.86
C SER A 200 20.92 -1.20 40.92
N GLU A 201 20.33 -1.57 42.05
CA GLU A 201 20.44 -0.80 43.27
C GLU A 201 21.93 -0.72 43.65
N GLU A 202 22.55 0.45 43.43
CA GLU A 202 23.71 0.85 44.22
C GLU A 202 23.30 2.04 45.09
N PRO A 203 23.20 1.86 46.43
CA PRO A 203 23.00 2.98 47.33
C PRO A 203 24.33 3.73 47.46
N ALA A 204 24.35 4.98 46.99
CA ALA A 204 25.42 5.93 47.26
C ALA A 204 25.52 6.18 48.78
N THR A 205 26.40 5.45 49.45
CA THR A 205 26.79 5.67 50.85
C THR A 205 27.99 6.61 50.89
N SER A 206 27.74 7.92 50.78
CA SER A 206 28.75 8.93 51.07
C SER A 206 28.72 9.32 52.55
N GLY A 207 29.46 8.55 53.37
CA GLY A 207 29.69 8.89 54.77
C GLY A 207 31.08 8.49 55.25
N LYS A 208 32.02 9.44 55.34
CA LYS A 208 33.13 9.34 56.31
C LYS A 208 33.79 10.69 56.68
N LYS A 209 33.17 11.34 57.67
CA LYS A 209 33.72 11.88 58.94
C LYS A 209 35.26 12.05 59.10
N ARG A 210 35.67 13.31 59.36
CA ARG A 210 36.71 13.90 60.27
C ARG A 210 38.00 13.13 60.65
N GLY A 211 39.12 13.84 60.54
CA GLY A 211 40.35 13.78 61.39
C GLY A 211 41.34 14.85 60.88
N SER A 212 41.72 15.93 61.58
CA SER A 212 42.49 16.08 62.83
C SER A 212 43.89 15.46 62.80
N ARG A 213 44.87 16.19 62.24
CA ARG A 213 46.17 16.45 62.86
C ARG A 213 46.87 17.63 62.21
#